data_AF-R8DEJ3-F1
#
_entry.id   AF-R8DEJ3-F1
#
_cell.length_a   1.000
_cell.length_b   1.000
_cell.length_c   1.000
_cell.angle_alpha   90.00
_cell.angle_beta   90.00
_cell.angle_gamma   90.00
#
_symmetry.space_group_name_H-M   'P 1'
#
loop_
_entity.id
_entity.type
_entity.pdbx_description
1 polymer ?
#
loop_
_entity_poly.entity_id
_entity_poly.type
_entity_poly.pdbx_seq_one_letter_code
_entity_poly.pdbx_strand_id
1 'polypeptide(L)'
;MSNRDATDTIIGYFYQFDCTISNLLELASDDDFITIEGIEDIDINSLSEDAAIQCKYYAKTDYNHSIIAKPIRLMLHHFKKVKSETQPFVQYYLYGHYKQGQEKLSLPITVDFLKQHFLTYTHKKIEYRYHEILELTDDDLLEFINKLTININALDYHTQLENILSLLIKIFKCSTFEAEHFYYNNALKVIKELSTQNNVEKRKISKKEFLRRINNKQTLFNEWFLLFKGKEKFLKSLRNEYFTNLNTSPFERFFLIELDSTEYSRATLKELLFLISNKWSNLSKRNPNPFCPYVYLHNVSDSELIEIKKELMVDDFKFIDGYVFNGSPFSAKAISEGANFTNQIKLKIINTLDDLNMTIDHIKKTREIYQFHQRNPSFFDIQNESIKYVKIPYEQLKDIKEII
;
A
#
# COMPACT_ATOMS: atom_id res chain seq x y z
N MET A 1 18.12 25.49 -23.56
CA MET A 1 17.49 24.15 -23.61
C MET A 1 16.69 24.01 -22.33
N SER A 2 15.35 24.06 -22.40
CA SER A 2 14.54 23.85 -21.20
C SER A 2 14.75 22.42 -20.75
N ASN A 3 15.05 22.22 -19.46
CA ASN A 3 15.05 20.90 -18.85
C ASN A 3 13.66 20.30 -19.12
N ARG A 4 13.56 19.32 -20.02
CA ARG A 4 12.37 18.49 -20.15
C ARG A 4 12.35 17.59 -18.92
N ASP A 5 11.84 18.14 -17.83
CA ASP A 5 11.58 17.39 -16.62
C ASP A 5 10.41 16.45 -16.91
N ALA A 6 10.64 15.14 -16.78
CA ALA A 6 9.61 14.13 -16.96
C ALA A 6 8.43 14.37 -16.01
N THR A 7 8.68 15.00 -14.86
CA THR A 7 7.70 15.32 -13.83
C THR A 7 6.51 16.10 -14.37
N ASP A 8 6.74 17.14 -15.18
CA ASP A 8 5.64 17.98 -15.69
C ASP A 8 4.76 17.23 -16.69
N THR A 9 5.35 16.35 -17.49
CA THR A 9 4.61 15.51 -18.44
C THR A 9 3.79 14.45 -17.70
N ILE A 10 4.36 13.84 -16.66
CA ILE A 10 3.67 12.85 -15.82
C ILE A 10 2.48 13.50 -15.11
N ILE A 11 2.66 14.67 -14.49
CA ILE A 11 1.56 15.41 -13.85
C ILE A 11 0.48 15.77 -14.87
N GLY A 12 0.85 16.14 -16.09
CA GLY A 12 -0.12 16.38 -17.17
C GLY A 12 -1.02 15.18 -17.46
N TYR A 13 -0.46 13.96 -17.50
CA TYR A 13 -1.25 12.75 -17.68
C TYR A 13 -2.14 12.44 -16.46
N PHE A 14 -1.62 12.60 -15.24
CA PHE A 14 -2.44 12.41 -14.05
C PHE A 14 -3.59 13.42 -13.96
N TYR A 15 -3.34 14.69 -14.30
CA TYR A 15 -4.39 15.70 -14.37
C TYR A 15 -5.51 15.32 -15.35
N GLN A 16 -5.15 14.77 -16.51
CA GLN A 16 -6.13 14.27 -17.47
C GLN A 16 -6.91 13.06 -16.91
N PHE A 17 -6.23 12.13 -16.23
CA PHE A 17 -6.89 10.99 -15.59
C PHE A 17 -7.84 11.46 -14.48
N ASP A 18 -7.45 12.44 -13.70
CA ASP A 18 -8.25 13.02 -12.63
C ASP A 18 -9.47 13.76 -13.20
N CYS A 19 -9.30 14.55 -14.25
CA CYS A 19 -10.42 15.09 -15.02
C CYS A 19 -11.38 13.98 -15.49
N THR A 20 -10.85 12.88 -16.03
CA THR A 20 -11.66 11.75 -16.49
C THR A 20 -12.46 11.14 -15.34
N ILE A 21 -11.81 10.91 -14.19
CA ILE A 21 -12.43 10.34 -12.99
C ILE A 21 -13.52 11.27 -12.47
N SER A 22 -13.26 12.57 -12.33
CA SER A 22 -14.26 13.54 -11.88
C SER A 22 -15.50 13.51 -12.77
N ASN A 23 -15.32 13.61 -14.08
CA ASN A 23 -16.43 13.58 -15.03
C ASN A 23 -17.22 12.27 -14.93
N LEU A 24 -16.55 11.10 -14.84
CA LEU A 24 -17.22 9.82 -14.66
C LEU A 24 -18.05 9.73 -13.37
N LEU A 25 -17.53 10.27 -12.25
CA LEU A 25 -18.24 10.25 -10.97
C LEU A 25 -19.44 11.21 -10.99
N GLU A 26 -19.34 12.30 -11.73
CA GLU A 26 -20.34 13.38 -11.82
C GLU A 26 -21.41 13.14 -12.90
N LEU A 27 -21.25 12.15 -13.79
CA LEU A 27 -22.28 11.79 -14.78
C LEU A 27 -23.66 11.60 -14.12
N ALA A 28 -24.69 12.16 -14.73
CA ALA A 28 -26.04 12.16 -14.16
C ALA A 28 -26.67 10.76 -14.19
N SER A 29 -26.51 10.03 -15.32
CA SER A 29 -26.96 8.66 -15.46
C SER A 29 -25.83 7.66 -15.26
N ASP A 30 -26.16 6.51 -14.68
CA ASP A 30 -25.23 5.38 -14.55
C ASP A 30 -24.89 4.74 -15.90
N ASP A 31 -25.77 4.88 -16.90
CA ASP A 31 -25.59 4.32 -18.24
C ASP A 31 -24.89 5.28 -19.21
N ASP A 32 -24.69 6.56 -18.83
CA ASP A 32 -23.86 7.50 -19.60
C ASP A 32 -22.41 7.01 -19.59
N PHE A 33 -21.68 7.30 -20.68
CA PHE A 33 -20.32 6.80 -20.85
C PHE A 33 -19.34 7.88 -21.28
N ILE A 34 -18.08 7.62 -20.98
CA ILE A 34 -16.95 8.43 -21.42
C ILE A 34 -16.05 7.61 -22.34
N THR A 35 -15.63 8.22 -23.43
CA THR A 35 -14.54 7.75 -24.28
C THR A 35 -13.26 8.49 -23.86
N ILE A 36 -12.23 7.73 -23.48
CA ILE A 36 -10.94 8.30 -23.08
C ILE A 36 -10.05 8.37 -24.32
N GLU A 37 -9.39 9.51 -24.57
CA GLU A 37 -8.50 9.71 -25.72
C GLU A 37 -9.20 9.37 -27.05
N GLY A 38 -10.36 10.00 -27.29
CA GLY A 38 -11.18 9.84 -28.49
C GLY A 38 -11.02 11.01 -29.46
N ILE A 39 -12.01 11.90 -29.51
CA ILE A 39 -11.97 13.17 -30.25
C ILE A 39 -10.98 14.10 -29.55
N GLU A 40 -11.23 14.34 -28.26
CA GLU A 40 -10.31 15.02 -27.35
C GLU A 40 -9.88 14.06 -26.24
N ASP A 41 -9.27 14.59 -25.18
CA ASP A 41 -8.76 13.80 -24.06
C ASP A 41 -9.87 12.99 -23.37
N ILE A 42 -11.08 13.57 -23.27
CA ILE A 42 -12.25 13.01 -22.60
C ILE A 42 -13.48 13.39 -23.41
N ASP A 43 -14.21 12.39 -23.93
CA ASP A 43 -15.48 12.62 -24.61
C ASP A 43 -16.63 12.02 -23.81
N ILE A 44 -17.59 12.85 -23.42
CA ILE A 44 -18.81 12.44 -22.73
C ILE A 44 -19.89 12.15 -23.77
N ASN A 45 -20.54 11.01 -23.62
CA ASN A 45 -21.71 10.64 -24.38
C ASN A 45 -22.88 10.38 -23.44
N SER A 46 -23.91 11.22 -23.56
CA SER A 46 -25.12 11.16 -22.73
C SER A 46 -26.38 11.32 -23.59
N LEU A 47 -27.54 11.02 -23.01
CA LEU A 47 -28.82 11.27 -23.70
C LEU A 47 -29.14 12.76 -23.86
N SER A 48 -28.53 13.62 -23.04
CA SER A 48 -28.80 15.07 -23.02
C SER A 48 -27.85 15.87 -23.90
N GLU A 49 -26.55 15.59 -23.82
CA GLU A 49 -25.51 16.40 -24.46
C GLU A 49 -24.24 15.55 -24.64
N ASP A 50 -23.65 15.61 -25.84
CA ASP A 50 -22.31 15.08 -26.08
C ASP A 50 -21.30 16.20 -25.85
N ALA A 51 -20.17 15.89 -25.23
CA ALA A 51 -19.12 16.86 -24.95
C ALA A 51 -17.73 16.30 -25.27
N ALA A 52 -16.85 17.12 -25.82
CA ALA A 52 -15.44 16.81 -26.04
C ALA A 52 -14.58 17.78 -25.22
N ILE A 53 -13.78 17.22 -24.31
CA ILE A 53 -13.02 17.98 -23.31
C ILE A 53 -11.53 17.77 -23.54
N GLN A 54 -10.80 18.87 -23.71
CA GLN A 54 -9.34 18.90 -23.75
C GLN A 54 -8.79 19.50 -22.45
N CYS A 55 -7.79 18.83 -21.89
CA CYS A 55 -7.02 19.30 -20.74
C CYS A 55 -5.63 19.82 -21.14
N LYS A 56 -5.17 20.89 -20.49
CA LYS A 56 -3.82 21.43 -20.59
C LYS A 56 -3.30 21.86 -19.23
N TYR A 57 -2.39 21.08 -18.66
CA TYR A 57 -1.79 21.38 -17.36
C TYR A 57 -0.35 21.84 -17.50
N TYR A 58 -0.11 23.14 -17.34
CA TYR A 58 1.21 23.75 -17.42
C TYR A 58 1.46 24.75 -16.28
N ALA A 59 1.35 24.26 -15.03
CA ALA A 59 1.42 25.05 -13.80
C ALA A 59 2.71 25.86 -13.60
N LYS A 60 3.78 25.56 -14.36
CA LYS A 60 5.06 26.28 -14.30
C LYS A 60 5.25 27.33 -15.40
N THR A 61 4.31 27.42 -16.34
CA THR A 61 4.45 28.29 -17.52
C THR A 61 3.35 29.34 -17.60
N ASP A 62 3.67 30.43 -18.30
CA ASP A 62 2.74 31.51 -18.55
C ASP A 62 1.85 31.18 -19.75
N TYR A 63 0.56 31.47 -19.61
CA TYR A 63 -0.39 31.31 -20.69
C TYR A 63 -0.06 32.23 -21.87
N ASN A 64 -0.17 31.67 -23.08
CA ASN A 64 -0.20 32.36 -24.36
C ASN A 64 -1.19 31.64 -25.28
N HIS A 65 -1.86 32.38 -26.17
CA HIS A 65 -2.89 31.82 -27.07
C HIS A 65 -2.40 30.62 -27.89
N SER A 66 -1.13 30.61 -28.28
CA SER A 66 -0.52 29.54 -29.06
C SER A 66 -0.60 28.16 -28.40
N ILE A 67 -0.65 28.09 -27.06
CA ILE A 67 -0.69 26.83 -26.31
C ILE A 67 -2.01 26.09 -26.55
N ILE A 68 -3.12 26.84 -26.65
CA ILE A 68 -4.47 26.28 -26.85
C ILE A 68 -4.94 26.36 -28.30
N ALA A 69 -4.22 27.11 -29.14
CA ALA A 69 -4.57 27.28 -30.56
C ALA A 69 -4.63 25.96 -31.33
N LYS A 70 -3.72 25.01 -31.06
CA LYS A 70 -3.76 23.70 -31.73
C LYS A 70 -4.99 22.88 -31.33
N PRO A 71 -5.30 22.68 -30.03
CA PRO A 71 -6.56 22.05 -29.62
C PRO A 71 -7.80 22.70 -30.22
N ILE A 72 -7.91 24.03 -30.19
CA ILE A 72 -9.08 24.75 -30.74
C ILE A 72 -9.24 24.46 -32.25
N ARG A 73 -8.14 24.35 -33.00
CA ARG A 73 -8.20 23.95 -34.42
C ARG A 73 -8.68 22.51 -34.61
N LEU A 74 -8.29 21.58 -33.74
CA LEU A 74 -8.76 20.19 -33.81
C LEU A 74 -10.26 20.09 -33.52
N MET A 75 -10.72 20.79 -32.47
CA MET A 75 -12.16 20.93 -32.16
C MET A 75 -12.94 21.54 -33.32
N LEU A 76 -12.43 22.60 -33.96
CA LEU A 76 -13.09 23.24 -35.12
C LEU A 76 -13.17 22.29 -36.33
N HIS A 77 -12.11 21.53 -36.57
CA HIS A 77 -12.11 20.53 -37.64
C HIS A 77 -13.11 19.40 -37.36
N HIS A 78 -13.24 18.96 -36.11
CA HIS A 78 -14.28 18.01 -35.71
C HIS A 78 -15.68 18.61 -35.88
N PHE A 79 -15.90 19.85 -35.44
CA PHE A 79 -17.15 20.58 -35.62
C PHE A 79 -17.58 20.63 -37.10
N LYS A 80 -16.67 20.92 -38.04
CA LYS A 80 -16.98 20.89 -39.47
C LYS A 80 -17.52 19.52 -39.92
N LYS A 81 -16.90 18.43 -39.47
CA LYS A 81 -17.33 17.06 -39.83
C LYS A 81 -18.73 16.77 -39.28
N VAL A 82 -18.95 17.06 -38.00
CA VAL A 82 -20.24 16.89 -37.33
C VAL A 82 -21.33 17.80 -37.92
N LYS A 83 -20.99 18.98 -38.43
CA LYS A 83 -21.97 19.84 -39.12
C LYS A 83 -22.37 19.30 -40.50
N SER A 84 -21.46 18.58 -41.16
CA SER A 84 -21.68 18.03 -42.50
C SER A 84 -22.44 16.70 -42.49
N GLU A 85 -22.35 15.96 -41.39
CA GLU A 85 -23.05 14.71 -41.14
C GLU A 85 -24.21 14.99 -40.18
N THR A 86 -25.40 14.40 -40.34
CA THR A 86 -26.52 14.61 -39.38
C THR A 86 -26.26 13.90 -38.04
N GLN A 87 -25.20 14.30 -37.33
CA GLN A 87 -24.67 13.77 -36.08
C GLN A 87 -25.22 14.55 -34.87
N PRO A 88 -25.14 14.00 -33.65
CA PRO A 88 -25.59 14.68 -32.44
C PRO A 88 -24.82 15.97 -32.14
N PHE A 89 -25.45 16.83 -31.36
CA PHE A 89 -24.92 18.14 -30.96
C PHE A 89 -23.77 17.95 -29.95
N VAL A 90 -22.56 18.36 -30.33
CA VAL A 90 -21.36 18.27 -29.48
C VAL A 90 -20.94 19.65 -28.95
N GLN A 91 -20.70 19.74 -27.64
CA GLN A 91 -20.03 20.87 -26.99
C GLN A 91 -18.53 20.64 -26.85
N TYR A 92 -17.76 21.72 -26.93
CA TYR A 92 -16.31 21.67 -26.82
C TYR A 92 -15.85 22.42 -25.58
N TYR A 93 -15.06 21.75 -24.74
CA TYR A 93 -14.50 22.34 -23.53
C TYR A 93 -12.99 22.28 -23.57
N LEU A 94 -12.34 23.39 -23.24
CA LEU A 94 -10.90 23.45 -23.04
C LEU A 94 -10.60 23.91 -21.62
N TYR A 95 -10.02 23.01 -20.83
CA TYR A 95 -9.59 23.27 -19.47
C TYR A 95 -8.07 23.40 -19.42
N GLY A 96 -7.61 24.59 -19.04
CA GLY A 96 -6.20 24.91 -18.94
C GLY A 96 -5.85 25.42 -17.54
N HIS A 97 -4.70 25.00 -17.02
CA HIS A 97 -4.13 25.53 -15.78
C HIS A 97 -2.70 26.01 -16.03
N TYR A 98 -2.43 27.28 -15.66
CA TYR A 98 -1.18 27.98 -15.94
C TYR A 98 -0.74 28.80 -14.72
N LYS A 99 0.54 29.13 -14.65
CA LYS A 99 1.09 29.92 -13.54
C LYS A 99 0.50 31.34 -13.47
N GLN A 100 0.44 31.99 -14.63
CA GLN A 100 0.02 33.38 -14.83
C GLN A 100 -0.21 33.63 -16.33
N GLY A 101 -0.64 34.83 -16.73
CA GLY A 101 -0.83 35.20 -18.14
C GLY A 101 -2.27 35.05 -18.63
N GLN A 102 -3.17 34.54 -17.79
CA GLN A 102 -4.57 34.31 -18.15
C GLN A 102 -5.32 35.60 -18.51
N GLU A 103 -4.89 36.75 -18.00
CA GLU A 103 -5.44 38.07 -18.32
C GLU A 103 -5.36 38.43 -19.82
N LYS A 104 -4.49 37.75 -20.58
CA LYS A 104 -4.36 37.93 -22.03
C LYS A 104 -5.59 37.41 -22.81
N LEU A 105 -6.38 36.50 -22.25
CA LEU A 105 -7.61 36.01 -22.87
C LEU A 105 -8.81 36.73 -22.29
N SER A 106 -9.47 37.55 -23.11
CA SER A 106 -10.78 38.10 -22.78
C SER A 106 -11.88 37.21 -23.35
N LEU A 107 -12.85 36.85 -22.51
CA LEU A 107 -14.04 36.07 -22.89
C LEU A 107 -15.29 36.95 -22.78
N PRO A 108 -16.31 36.77 -23.65
CA PRO A 108 -16.34 35.85 -24.78
C PRO A 108 -15.43 36.29 -25.94
N ILE A 109 -14.92 35.33 -26.72
CA ILE A 109 -14.09 35.64 -27.92
C ILE A 109 -14.96 36.04 -29.11
N THR A 110 -14.44 36.90 -29.97
CA THR A 110 -15.06 37.25 -31.27
C THR A 110 -14.55 36.36 -32.40
N VAL A 111 -15.25 36.36 -33.54
CA VAL A 111 -14.79 35.66 -34.76
C VAL A 111 -13.43 36.17 -35.21
N ASP A 112 -13.19 37.48 -35.18
CA ASP A 112 -11.90 38.08 -35.52
C ASP A 112 -10.79 37.60 -34.57
N PHE A 113 -11.07 37.57 -33.27
CA PHE A 113 -10.13 37.06 -32.28
C PHE A 113 -9.78 35.60 -32.53
N LEU A 114 -10.78 34.75 -32.78
CA LEU A 114 -10.61 33.34 -33.12
C LEU A 114 -9.72 33.18 -34.36
N LYS A 115 -10.01 33.92 -35.44
CA LYS A 115 -9.24 33.91 -36.69
C LYS A 115 -7.79 34.32 -36.46
N GLN A 116 -7.56 35.43 -35.77
CA GLN A 116 -6.23 36.01 -35.58
C GLN A 116 -5.35 35.17 -34.66
N HIS A 117 -5.87 34.73 -33.52
CA HIS A 117 -5.06 34.14 -32.46
C HIS A 117 -5.04 32.61 -32.45
N PHE A 118 -6.08 31.95 -32.98
CA PHE A 118 -6.19 30.50 -32.94
C PHE A 118 -6.16 29.84 -34.32
N LEU A 119 -6.73 30.46 -35.36
CA LEU A 119 -6.83 29.84 -36.68
C LEU A 119 -5.72 30.24 -37.65
N THR A 120 -4.99 31.33 -37.37
CA THR A 120 -3.86 31.76 -38.20
C THR A 120 -2.55 31.30 -37.58
N TYR A 121 -1.72 30.61 -38.37
CA TYR A 121 -0.41 30.15 -37.91
C TYR A 121 0.60 30.06 -39.06
N THR A 122 1.87 30.26 -38.72
CA THR A 122 2.96 30.18 -39.70
C THR A 122 3.68 28.85 -39.57
N HIS A 123 3.79 28.10 -40.67
CA HIS A 123 4.57 26.87 -40.73
C HIS A 123 5.50 26.92 -41.94
N LYS A 124 6.80 26.67 -41.73
CA LYS A 124 7.84 26.77 -42.79
C LYS A 124 7.81 28.11 -43.57
N LYS A 125 7.58 29.23 -42.86
CA LYS A 125 7.45 30.59 -43.40
C LYS A 125 6.23 30.85 -44.29
N ILE A 126 5.25 29.94 -44.30
CA ILE A 126 3.98 30.12 -45.01
C ILE A 126 2.90 30.38 -43.95
N GLU A 127 2.11 31.44 -44.15
CA GLU A 127 0.93 31.73 -43.33
C GLU A 127 -0.21 30.80 -43.76
N TYR A 128 -0.80 30.12 -42.78
CA TYR A 128 -1.97 29.27 -42.97
C TYR A 128 -3.14 29.86 -42.20
N ARG A 129 -4.27 29.99 -42.89
CA ARG A 129 -5.54 30.42 -42.31
C ARG A 129 -6.49 29.24 -42.27
N TYR A 130 -6.63 28.65 -41.09
CA TYR A 130 -7.28 27.36 -40.95
C TYR A 130 -8.76 27.37 -41.32
N HIS A 131 -9.46 28.49 -41.09
CA HIS A 131 -10.86 28.65 -41.52
C HIS A 131 -11.03 28.63 -43.05
N GLU A 132 -10.09 29.22 -43.80
CA GLU A 132 -10.10 29.20 -45.28
C GLU A 132 -9.82 27.77 -45.79
N ILE A 133 -8.88 27.04 -45.17
CA ILE A 133 -8.59 25.64 -45.51
C ILE A 133 -9.81 24.75 -45.26
N LEU A 134 -10.58 25.05 -44.21
CA LEU A 134 -11.81 24.35 -43.88
C LEU A 134 -13.03 24.91 -44.61
N GLU A 135 -12.89 25.93 -45.46
CA GLU A 135 -14.00 26.56 -46.20
C GLU A 135 -15.19 26.95 -45.28
N LEU A 136 -14.88 27.45 -44.08
CA LEU A 136 -15.89 27.85 -43.09
C LEU A 136 -16.18 29.35 -43.20
N THR A 137 -17.47 29.68 -43.17
CA THR A 137 -17.98 31.06 -43.13
C THR A 137 -17.93 31.65 -41.72
N ASP A 138 -18.10 32.97 -41.62
CA ASP A 138 -18.13 33.66 -40.32
C ASP A 138 -19.31 33.21 -39.46
N ASP A 139 -20.44 32.85 -40.09
CA ASP A 139 -21.60 32.27 -39.41
C ASP A 139 -21.27 30.89 -38.82
N ASP A 140 -20.51 30.05 -39.55
CA ASP A 140 -20.04 28.76 -39.04
C ASP A 140 -19.11 28.93 -37.85
N LEU A 141 -18.23 29.94 -37.90
CA LEU A 141 -17.31 30.24 -36.81
C LEU A 141 -18.05 30.77 -35.58
N LEU A 142 -19.10 31.57 -35.77
CA LEU A 142 -19.93 32.06 -34.69
C LEU A 142 -20.72 30.92 -34.04
N GLU A 143 -21.23 29.97 -34.82
CA GLU A 143 -21.86 28.76 -34.29
C GLU A 143 -20.88 27.90 -33.49
N PHE A 144 -19.65 27.73 -33.97
CA PHE A 144 -18.60 27.04 -33.23
C PHE A 144 -18.25 27.75 -31.91
N ILE A 145 -18.12 29.08 -31.91
CA ILE A 145 -17.85 29.87 -30.69
C ILE A 145 -18.94 29.65 -29.65
N ASN A 146 -20.22 29.60 -30.08
CA ASN A 146 -21.34 29.34 -29.17
C ASN A 146 -21.30 27.94 -28.52
N LYS A 147 -20.53 27.01 -29.10
CA LYS A 147 -20.33 25.64 -28.61
C LYS A 147 -19.01 25.45 -27.87
N LEU A 148 -18.13 26.46 -27.89
CA LEU A 148 -16.79 26.40 -27.33
C LEU A 148 -16.74 27.11 -25.97
N THR A 149 -16.44 26.35 -24.92
CA THR A 149 -16.16 26.88 -23.59
C THR A 149 -14.66 26.77 -23.30
N ILE A 150 -13.99 27.91 -23.10
CA ILE A 150 -12.58 27.96 -22.72
C ILE A 150 -12.48 28.39 -21.26
N ASN A 151 -11.86 27.56 -20.42
CA ASN A 151 -11.50 27.92 -19.06
C ASN A 151 -10.00 27.68 -18.83
N ILE A 152 -9.22 28.76 -18.91
CA ILE A 152 -7.77 28.77 -18.63
C ILE A 152 -7.42 29.00 -17.15
N ASN A 153 -8.44 29.12 -16.30
CA ASN A 153 -8.33 29.18 -14.84
C ASN A 153 -8.88 27.88 -14.23
N ALA A 154 -8.67 26.75 -14.90
CA ALA A 154 -9.11 25.46 -14.39
C ALA A 154 -8.39 25.13 -13.07
N LEU A 155 -8.99 24.23 -12.28
CA LEU A 155 -8.45 23.81 -10.98
C LEU A 155 -7.02 23.27 -11.13
N ASP A 156 -6.21 23.47 -10.09
CA ASP A 156 -4.92 22.81 -10.01
C ASP A 156 -5.07 21.32 -9.67
N TYR A 157 -3.98 20.58 -9.87
CA TYR A 157 -3.92 19.13 -9.67
C TYR A 157 -4.33 18.70 -8.25
N HIS A 158 -3.89 19.41 -7.20
CA HIS A 158 -4.17 19.01 -5.83
C HIS A 158 -5.64 19.25 -5.47
N THR A 159 -6.17 20.42 -5.83
CA THR A 159 -7.60 20.73 -5.59
C THR A 159 -8.51 19.75 -6.33
N GLN A 160 -8.14 19.36 -7.55
CA GLN A 160 -8.90 18.37 -8.30
C GLN A 160 -8.92 17.00 -7.60
N LEU A 161 -7.76 16.54 -7.11
CA LEU A 161 -7.67 15.30 -6.34
C LEU A 161 -8.54 15.35 -5.09
N GLU A 162 -8.52 16.44 -4.33
CA GLU A 162 -9.35 16.61 -3.12
C GLU A 162 -10.86 16.51 -3.43
N ASN A 163 -11.29 17.08 -4.56
CA ASN A 163 -12.68 16.98 -5.02
C ASN A 163 -13.06 15.53 -5.37
N ILE A 164 -12.18 14.81 -6.07
CA ILE A 164 -12.38 13.39 -6.39
C ILE A 164 -12.51 12.56 -5.12
N LEU A 165 -11.62 12.76 -4.14
CA LEU A 165 -11.68 12.05 -2.86
C LEU A 165 -13.01 12.32 -2.14
N SER A 166 -13.48 13.58 -2.15
CA SER A 166 -14.77 13.96 -1.57
C SER A 166 -15.95 13.27 -2.26
N LEU A 167 -15.92 13.17 -3.60
CA LEU A 167 -16.93 12.44 -4.38
C LEU A 167 -16.91 10.94 -4.05
N LEU A 168 -15.74 10.31 -3.98
CA LEU A 168 -15.59 8.90 -3.64
C LEU A 168 -16.08 8.59 -2.22
N ILE A 169 -15.76 9.45 -1.24
CA ILE A 169 -16.27 9.34 0.13
C ILE A 169 -17.80 9.37 0.13
N LYS A 170 -18.41 10.29 -0.62
CA LYS A 170 -19.87 10.42 -0.72
C LYS A 170 -20.52 9.20 -1.38
N ILE A 171 -19.95 8.71 -2.48
CA ILE A 171 -20.49 7.59 -3.27
C ILE A 171 -20.39 6.28 -2.50
N PHE A 172 -19.21 5.97 -1.95
CA PHE A 172 -18.94 4.69 -1.28
C PHE A 172 -19.18 4.71 0.23
N LYS A 173 -19.50 5.88 0.80
CA LYS A 173 -19.68 6.07 2.25
C LYS A 173 -18.51 5.51 3.05
N CYS A 174 -17.30 5.84 2.61
CA CYS A 174 -16.05 5.29 3.13
C CYS A 174 -15.21 6.33 3.88
N SER A 175 -14.14 5.90 4.52
CA SER A 175 -13.17 6.81 5.16
C SER A 175 -12.27 7.49 4.12
N THR A 176 -11.64 8.61 4.48
CA THR A 176 -10.63 9.26 3.63
C THR A 176 -9.51 8.31 3.23
N PHE A 177 -9.03 7.49 4.18
CA PHE A 177 -7.99 6.48 3.93
C PHE A 177 -8.43 5.48 2.85
N GLU A 178 -9.68 5.02 2.90
CA GLU A 178 -10.21 4.09 1.91
C GLU A 178 -10.45 4.78 0.54
N ALA A 179 -10.94 6.02 0.53
CA ALA A 179 -11.11 6.79 -0.69
C ALA A 179 -9.78 6.97 -1.44
N GLU A 180 -8.72 7.37 -0.73
CA GLU A 180 -7.40 7.63 -1.31
C GLU A 180 -6.65 6.35 -1.67
N HIS A 181 -6.47 5.44 -0.72
CA HIS A 181 -5.57 4.30 -0.92
C HIS A 181 -6.23 3.12 -1.62
N PHE A 182 -7.57 3.06 -1.66
CA PHE A 182 -8.28 1.96 -2.30
C PHE A 182 -9.05 2.43 -3.55
N TYR A 183 -10.07 3.27 -3.42
CA TYR A 183 -10.93 3.62 -4.56
C TYR A 183 -10.22 4.46 -5.61
N TYR A 184 -9.49 5.50 -5.22
CA TYR A 184 -8.76 6.36 -6.15
C TYR A 184 -7.65 5.59 -6.89
N ASN A 185 -6.87 4.77 -6.19
CA ASN A 185 -5.88 3.89 -6.82
C ASN A 185 -6.50 2.91 -7.82
N ASN A 186 -7.66 2.32 -7.49
CA ASN A 186 -8.40 1.49 -8.44
C ASN A 186 -8.92 2.29 -9.63
N ALA A 187 -9.40 3.52 -9.42
CA ALA A 187 -9.84 4.42 -10.47
C ALA A 187 -8.70 4.75 -11.45
N LEU A 188 -7.54 5.17 -10.94
CA LEU A 188 -6.35 5.41 -11.76
C LEU A 188 -5.95 4.17 -12.57
N LYS A 189 -5.99 2.98 -11.96
CA LYS A 189 -5.71 1.73 -12.66
C LYS A 189 -6.68 1.51 -13.83
N VAL A 190 -7.98 1.70 -13.60
CA VAL A 190 -9.02 1.54 -14.64
C VAL A 190 -8.80 2.53 -15.78
N ILE A 191 -8.58 3.82 -15.49
CA ILE A 191 -8.36 4.85 -16.51
C ILE A 191 -7.08 4.58 -17.30
N LYS A 192 -5.98 4.22 -16.63
CA LYS A 192 -4.73 3.82 -17.28
C LYS A 192 -4.91 2.62 -18.23
N GLU A 193 -5.64 1.59 -17.79
CA GLU A 193 -5.87 0.40 -18.60
C GLU A 193 -6.67 0.72 -19.87
N LEU A 194 -7.63 1.66 -19.79
CA LEU A 194 -8.41 2.11 -20.92
C LEU A 194 -7.61 3.02 -21.85
N SER A 195 -6.91 4.02 -21.33
CA SER A 195 -6.15 4.99 -22.13
C SER A 195 -5.02 4.34 -22.95
N THR A 196 -4.49 3.20 -22.48
CA THR A 196 -3.43 2.44 -23.16
C THR A 196 -3.93 1.45 -24.21
N GLN A 197 -5.24 1.31 -24.42
CA GLN A 197 -5.77 0.43 -25.48
C GLN A 197 -5.50 1.02 -26.88
N ASN A 198 -5.18 0.16 -27.85
CA ASN A 198 -4.96 0.59 -29.24
C ASN A 198 -6.25 0.98 -29.98
N ASN A 199 -7.39 0.40 -29.60
CA ASN A 199 -8.69 0.66 -30.25
C ASN A 199 -9.51 1.61 -29.38
N VAL A 200 -9.94 2.74 -29.96
CA VAL A 200 -10.77 3.78 -29.31
C VAL A 200 -12.08 3.20 -28.75
N GLU A 201 -12.71 2.24 -29.43
CA GLU A 201 -13.93 1.60 -28.94
C GLU A 201 -13.72 0.82 -27.63
N LYS A 202 -12.48 0.40 -27.34
CA LYS A 202 -12.10 -0.25 -26.08
C LYS A 202 -11.73 0.75 -24.98
N ARG A 203 -11.72 2.06 -25.26
CA ARG A 203 -11.46 3.14 -24.31
C ARG A 203 -12.74 3.73 -23.72
N LYS A 204 -13.89 3.10 -24.00
CA LYS A 204 -15.21 3.52 -23.53
C LYS A 204 -15.55 2.87 -22.20
N ILE A 205 -16.12 3.63 -21.28
CA ILE A 205 -16.63 3.09 -20.02
C ILE A 205 -17.84 3.89 -19.53
N SER A 206 -18.92 3.18 -19.17
CA SER A 206 -20.09 3.77 -18.49
C SER A 206 -19.79 4.06 -17.01
N LYS A 207 -20.48 5.02 -16.41
CA LYS A 207 -20.39 5.27 -14.95
C LYS A 207 -20.63 4.00 -14.13
N LYS A 208 -21.67 3.22 -14.46
CA LYS A 208 -22.00 1.95 -13.79
C LYS A 208 -20.84 0.97 -13.80
N GLU A 209 -20.26 0.73 -14.97
CA GLU A 209 -19.14 -0.18 -15.14
C GLU A 209 -17.88 0.33 -14.43
N PHE A 210 -17.63 1.65 -14.47
CA PHE A 210 -16.52 2.26 -13.73
C PHE A 210 -16.65 2.04 -12.23
N LEU A 211 -17.80 2.38 -11.63
CA LEU A 211 -18.06 2.19 -10.21
C LEU A 211 -17.95 0.71 -9.80
N ARG A 212 -18.42 -0.21 -10.65
CA ARG A 212 -18.29 -1.66 -10.44
C ARG A 212 -16.83 -2.11 -10.42
N ARG A 213 -16.01 -1.64 -11.38
CA ARG A 213 -14.59 -2.04 -11.50
C ARG A 213 -13.72 -1.53 -10.35
N ILE A 214 -14.01 -0.36 -9.81
CA ILE A 214 -13.24 0.20 -8.69
C ILE A 214 -13.65 -0.34 -7.33
N ASN A 215 -14.81 -1.02 -7.23
CA ASN A 215 -15.34 -1.59 -6.00
C ASN A 215 -15.11 -3.11 -5.90
N ASN A 216 -13.85 -3.52 -5.72
CA ASN A 216 -13.48 -4.93 -5.53
C ASN A 216 -13.15 -5.28 -4.06
N LYS A 217 -13.67 -4.49 -3.11
CA LYS A 217 -13.31 -4.54 -1.68
C LYS A 217 -13.57 -5.92 -1.07
N GLN A 218 -14.71 -6.52 -1.39
CA GLN A 218 -15.10 -7.82 -0.84
C GLN A 218 -14.14 -8.93 -1.26
N THR A 219 -13.64 -8.89 -2.50
CA THR A 219 -12.67 -9.88 -3.01
C THR A 219 -11.37 -9.77 -2.23
N LEU A 220 -10.84 -8.55 -2.10
CA LEU A 220 -9.59 -8.30 -1.37
C LEU A 220 -9.73 -8.66 0.12
N PHE A 221 -10.86 -8.31 0.74
CA PHE A 221 -11.16 -8.71 2.11
C PHE A 221 -11.20 -10.23 2.27
N ASN A 222 -11.86 -10.95 1.36
CA ASN A 222 -11.92 -12.41 1.42
C ASN A 222 -10.53 -13.05 1.29
N GLU A 223 -9.67 -12.55 0.39
CA GLU A 223 -8.29 -13.03 0.26
C GLU A 223 -7.49 -12.80 1.54
N TRP A 224 -7.51 -11.58 2.08
CA TRP A 224 -6.84 -11.27 3.34
C TRP A 224 -7.38 -12.06 4.52
N PHE A 225 -8.69 -12.26 4.58
CA PHE A 225 -9.31 -13.05 5.64
C PHE A 225 -8.94 -14.53 5.54
N LEU A 226 -8.87 -15.10 4.33
CA LEU A 226 -8.41 -16.46 4.10
C LEU A 226 -6.95 -16.64 4.52
N LEU A 227 -6.07 -15.68 4.17
CA LEU A 227 -4.68 -15.67 4.62
C LEU A 227 -4.60 -15.65 6.15
N PHE A 228 -5.35 -14.75 6.80
CA PHE A 228 -5.37 -14.64 8.26
C PHE A 228 -5.89 -15.91 8.94
N LYS A 229 -6.97 -16.50 8.43
CA LYS A 229 -7.52 -17.76 8.95
C LYS A 229 -6.60 -18.95 8.68
N GLY A 230 -5.88 -18.97 7.56
CA GLY A 230 -4.85 -19.95 7.26
C GLY A 230 -3.74 -19.92 8.31
N LYS A 231 -3.23 -18.72 8.62
CA LYS A 231 -2.22 -18.51 9.67
C LYS A 231 -2.72 -18.99 11.04
N GLU A 232 -3.93 -18.59 11.46
CA GLU A 232 -4.51 -19.02 12.74
C GLU A 232 -4.61 -20.56 12.85
N LYS A 233 -5.06 -21.23 11.78
CA LYS A 233 -5.12 -22.70 11.73
C LYS A 233 -3.74 -23.34 11.80
N PHE A 234 -2.75 -22.78 11.10
CA PHE A 234 -1.38 -23.27 11.12
C PHE A 234 -0.76 -23.17 12.52
N LEU A 235 -0.82 -22.00 13.15
CA LEU A 235 -0.31 -21.79 14.52
C LEU A 235 -1.00 -22.74 15.52
N LYS A 236 -2.33 -22.92 15.38
CA LYS A 236 -3.08 -23.88 16.20
C LYS A 236 -2.65 -25.33 15.97
N SER A 237 -2.32 -25.71 14.74
CA SER A 237 -1.82 -27.06 14.44
C SER A 237 -0.47 -27.33 15.11
N LEU A 238 0.46 -26.36 15.07
CA LEU A 238 1.75 -26.45 15.77
C LEU A 238 1.55 -26.57 17.29
N ARG A 239 0.63 -25.78 17.85
CA ARG A 239 0.27 -25.88 19.27
C ARG A 239 -0.26 -27.26 19.63
N ASN A 240 -1.20 -27.77 18.84
CA ASN A 240 -1.80 -29.10 19.05
C ASN A 240 -0.76 -30.21 18.99
N GLU A 241 0.20 -30.11 18.07
CA GLU A 241 1.24 -31.12 17.85
C GLU A 241 2.30 -31.11 18.96
N TYR A 242 2.76 -29.94 19.40
CA TYR A 242 3.94 -29.84 20.26
C TYR A 242 3.65 -29.41 21.71
N PHE A 243 2.58 -28.66 21.95
CA PHE A 243 2.37 -27.93 23.21
C PHE A 243 1.03 -28.25 23.91
N THR A 244 0.30 -29.27 23.44
CA THR A 244 -1.03 -29.63 23.97
C THR A 244 -0.97 -30.95 24.74
N ASN A 245 -0.34 -30.94 25.90
CA ASN A 245 -0.28 -32.09 26.80
C ASN A 245 -1.05 -31.80 28.09
N LEU A 246 -1.88 -32.75 28.55
CA LEU A 246 -2.72 -32.59 29.76
C LEU A 246 -1.89 -32.48 31.05
N ASN A 247 -0.75 -33.16 31.11
CA ASN A 247 0.18 -33.12 32.24
C ASN A 247 1.59 -32.82 31.73
N THR A 248 2.16 -31.71 32.20
CA THR A 248 3.51 -31.29 31.84
C THR A 248 4.53 -32.17 32.56
N SER A 249 5.15 -33.11 31.82
CA SER A 249 6.20 -33.98 32.36
C SER A 249 7.45 -33.17 32.74
N PRO A 250 8.23 -33.59 33.76
CA PRO A 250 9.40 -32.86 34.26
C PRO A 250 10.64 -33.05 33.37
N PHE A 251 10.50 -32.80 32.08
CA PHE A 251 11.60 -32.82 31.10
C PHE A 251 12.36 -31.49 31.09
N GLU A 252 13.64 -31.55 30.73
CA GLU A 252 14.48 -30.36 30.58
C GLU A 252 14.20 -29.77 29.20
N ARG A 253 13.41 -28.68 29.16
CA ARG A 253 12.94 -28.06 27.91
C ARG A 253 13.74 -26.82 27.57
N PHE A 254 14.18 -26.73 26.33
CA PHE A 254 14.90 -25.59 25.78
C PHE A 254 14.05 -24.88 24.75
N PHE A 255 13.85 -23.58 24.93
CA PHE A 255 13.21 -22.69 23.98
C PHE A 255 14.28 -21.80 23.35
N LEU A 256 14.64 -22.08 22.10
CA LEU A 256 15.61 -21.29 21.36
C LEU A 256 14.82 -20.33 20.47
N ILE A 257 14.99 -19.02 20.66
CA ILE A 257 14.14 -18.01 20.02
C ILE A 257 15.04 -17.10 19.19
N GLU A 258 14.91 -17.15 17.86
CA GLU A 258 15.46 -16.12 16.98
C GLU A 258 14.76 -14.77 17.24
N LEU A 259 15.49 -13.66 17.13
CA LEU A 259 14.89 -12.32 17.21
C LEU A 259 15.27 -11.54 15.96
N ASP A 260 14.30 -10.80 15.42
CA ASP A 260 14.57 -9.80 14.38
C ASP A 260 14.65 -8.41 15.02
N SER A 261 15.79 -7.75 14.84
CA SER A 261 16.02 -6.37 15.28
C SER A 261 15.01 -5.36 14.74
N THR A 262 14.38 -5.61 13.58
CA THR A 262 13.41 -4.66 13.00
C THR A 262 12.02 -4.75 13.62
N GLU A 263 11.65 -5.90 14.15
CA GLU A 263 10.33 -6.16 14.75
C GLU A 263 10.38 -6.38 16.27
N TYR A 264 11.56 -6.18 16.87
CA TYR A 264 11.81 -6.43 18.27
C TYR A 264 11.03 -5.47 19.18
N SER A 265 10.29 -6.06 20.12
CA SER A 265 9.64 -5.34 21.22
C SER A 265 9.98 -6.03 22.54
N ARG A 266 10.73 -5.33 23.39
CA ARG A 266 11.13 -5.83 24.72
C ARG A 266 9.92 -6.23 25.56
N ALA A 267 8.85 -5.44 25.53
CA ALA A 267 7.61 -5.75 26.24
C ALA A 267 7.00 -7.08 25.77
N THR A 268 6.95 -7.30 24.44
CA THR A 268 6.43 -8.55 23.86
C THR A 268 7.29 -9.75 24.22
N LEU A 269 8.62 -9.58 24.21
CA LEU A 269 9.54 -10.64 24.62
C LEU A 269 9.38 -10.97 26.11
N LYS A 270 9.28 -9.97 26.98
CA LYS A 270 9.07 -10.18 28.41
C LYS A 270 7.78 -10.95 28.70
N GLU A 271 6.68 -10.59 28.03
CA GLU A 271 5.43 -11.36 28.07
C GLU A 271 5.62 -12.82 27.64
N LEU A 272 6.39 -13.06 26.57
CA LEU A 272 6.69 -14.40 26.09
C LEU A 272 7.52 -15.21 27.11
N LEU A 273 8.53 -14.61 27.75
CA LEU A 273 9.31 -15.26 28.80
C LEU A 273 8.45 -15.64 30.01
N PHE A 274 7.54 -14.75 30.43
CA PHE A 274 6.57 -15.05 31.47
C PHE A 274 5.62 -16.17 31.06
N LEU A 275 5.12 -16.17 29.83
CA LEU A 275 4.25 -17.21 29.30
C LEU A 275 4.96 -18.58 29.30
N ILE A 276 6.20 -18.64 28.82
CA ILE A 276 7.01 -19.87 28.80
C ILE A 276 7.21 -20.40 30.22
N SER A 277 7.62 -19.53 31.15
CA SER A 277 7.78 -19.92 32.55
C SER A 277 6.47 -20.40 33.17
N ASN A 278 5.36 -19.71 32.96
CA ASN A 278 4.08 -20.07 33.57
C ASN A 278 3.54 -21.40 33.05
N LYS A 279 3.75 -21.72 31.77
CA LYS A 279 3.29 -22.98 31.17
C LYS A 279 4.24 -24.15 31.42
N TRP A 280 5.55 -23.89 31.51
CA TRP A 280 6.57 -24.93 31.50
C TRP A 280 7.42 -25.00 32.78
N SER A 281 6.96 -24.36 33.86
CA SER A 281 7.50 -24.52 35.21
C SER A 281 6.45 -25.05 36.18
N ASN A 282 6.85 -25.94 37.09
CA ASN A 282 6.02 -26.34 38.21
C ASN A 282 6.86 -26.46 39.48
N LEU A 283 6.85 -25.40 40.29
CA LEU A 283 7.66 -25.24 41.51
C LEU A 283 6.89 -25.57 42.79
N SER A 284 5.71 -26.20 42.68
CA SER A 284 4.86 -26.50 43.83
C SER A 284 5.56 -27.44 44.81
N LYS A 285 5.38 -27.22 46.12
CA LYS A 285 5.84 -28.16 47.17
C LYS A 285 5.29 -29.58 46.99
N ARG A 286 4.15 -29.70 46.30
CA ARG A 286 3.46 -30.98 46.06
C ARG A 286 4.01 -31.74 44.85
N ASN A 287 4.80 -31.08 44.00
CA ASN A 287 5.39 -31.73 42.84
C ASN A 287 6.69 -32.45 43.27
N PRO A 288 6.77 -33.80 43.17
CA PRO A 288 7.97 -34.54 43.56
C PRO A 288 9.18 -34.24 42.67
N ASN A 289 8.93 -33.79 41.43
CA ASN A 289 9.97 -33.45 40.46
C ASN A 289 9.70 -32.04 39.93
N PRO A 290 10.02 -30.97 40.68
CA PRO A 290 9.85 -29.62 40.18
C PRO A 290 10.85 -29.34 39.04
N PHE A 291 10.42 -28.54 38.08
CA PHE A 291 11.15 -28.24 36.85
C PHE A 291 10.85 -26.81 36.37
N CYS A 292 11.75 -26.27 35.55
CA CYS A 292 11.58 -25.02 34.83
C CYS A 292 12.33 -25.08 33.50
N PRO A 293 11.97 -24.24 32.50
CA PRO A 293 12.55 -24.30 31.18
C PRO A 293 13.84 -23.47 31.07
N TYR A 294 14.60 -23.77 30.01
CA TYR A 294 15.74 -23.03 29.54
C TYR A 294 15.34 -22.17 28.33
N VAL A 295 15.84 -20.95 28.25
CA VAL A 295 15.63 -20.05 27.12
C VAL A 295 16.98 -19.56 26.60
N TYR A 296 17.17 -19.63 25.29
CA TYR A 296 18.26 -18.97 24.58
C TYR A 296 17.66 -17.97 23.58
N LEU A 297 18.16 -16.74 23.59
CA LEU A 297 17.74 -15.67 22.69
C LEU A 297 18.83 -15.46 21.64
N HIS A 298 18.52 -15.77 20.39
CA HIS A 298 19.45 -15.60 19.27
C HIS A 298 19.28 -14.20 18.65
N ASN A 299 20.38 -13.62 18.15
CA ASN A 299 20.42 -12.26 17.58
C ASN A 299 20.00 -11.12 18.54
N VAL A 300 20.14 -11.31 19.85
CA VAL A 300 20.07 -10.23 20.83
C VAL A 300 21.47 -9.68 21.11
N SER A 301 21.62 -8.37 21.27
CA SER A 301 22.90 -7.81 21.73
C SER A 301 23.10 -8.06 23.22
N ASP A 302 24.35 -8.18 23.66
CA ASP A 302 24.68 -8.39 25.08
C ASP A 302 24.09 -7.28 25.98
N SER A 303 24.13 -6.03 25.51
CA SER A 303 23.54 -4.90 26.22
C SER A 303 22.03 -5.06 26.40
N GLU A 304 21.33 -5.52 25.36
CA GLU A 304 19.87 -5.70 25.41
C GLU A 304 19.49 -6.91 26.28
N LEU A 305 20.27 -8.01 26.23
CA LEU A 305 20.08 -9.15 27.11
C LEU A 305 20.23 -8.75 28.59
N ILE A 306 21.20 -7.87 28.90
CA ILE A 306 21.37 -7.31 30.24
C ILE A 306 20.14 -6.48 30.65
N GLU A 307 19.61 -5.63 29.77
CA GLU A 307 18.41 -4.83 30.08
C GLU A 307 17.17 -5.70 30.30
N ILE A 308 16.95 -6.74 29.51
CA ILE A 308 15.85 -7.71 29.73
C ILE A 308 15.98 -8.37 31.10
N LYS A 309 17.19 -8.83 31.45
CA LYS A 309 17.46 -9.46 32.75
C LYS A 309 17.21 -8.50 33.91
N LYS A 310 17.60 -7.22 33.77
CA LYS A 310 17.32 -6.17 34.76
C LYS A 310 15.81 -5.98 34.96
N GLU A 311 15.04 -5.88 33.87
CA GLU A 311 13.58 -5.74 33.98
C GLU A 311 12.93 -6.95 34.66
N LEU A 312 13.37 -8.17 34.32
CA LEU A 312 12.90 -9.39 35.01
C LEU A 312 13.23 -9.35 36.52
N MET A 313 14.42 -8.88 36.90
CA MET A 313 14.77 -8.73 38.31
C MET A 313 13.91 -7.69 39.02
N VAL A 314 13.59 -6.57 38.38
CA VAL A 314 12.70 -5.53 38.93
C VAL A 314 11.29 -6.07 39.14
N ASP A 315 10.83 -6.97 38.27
CA ASP A 315 9.53 -7.65 38.39
C ASP A 315 9.55 -8.84 39.39
N ASP A 316 10.58 -8.95 40.23
CA ASP A 316 10.81 -10.06 41.17
C ASP A 316 10.78 -11.46 40.49
N PHE A 317 11.12 -11.52 39.21
CA PHE A 317 11.15 -12.74 38.44
C PHE A 317 12.49 -13.45 38.59
N LYS A 318 12.49 -14.58 39.31
CA LYS A 318 13.70 -15.35 39.62
C LYS A 318 14.17 -16.19 38.44
N PHE A 319 15.38 -15.94 37.96
CA PHE A 319 16.07 -16.72 36.94
C PHE A 319 17.53 -16.97 37.34
N ILE A 320 18.19 -17.90 36.65
CA ILE A 320 19.64 -18.14 36.72
C ILE A 320 20.22 -18.20 35.30
N ASP A 321 21.52 -17.95 35.15
CA ASP A 321 22.19 -17.95 33.85
C ASP A 321 23.53 -18.70 33.79
N GLY A 322 23.91 -19.41 34.87
CA GLY A 322 25.10 -20.25 34.92
C GLY A 322 26.40 -19.55 35.30
N TYR A 323 26.37 -18.23 35.54
CA TYR A 323 27.51 -17.44 36.02
C TYR A 323 27.35 -17.14 37.52
N VAL A 324 28.07 -17.88 38.36
CA VAL A 324 27.83 -17.91 39.82
C VAL A 324 28.27 -16.62 40.53
N PHE A 325 29.25 -15.91 39.98
CA PHE A 325 29.73 -14.64 40.51
C PHE A 325 30.27 -13.76 39.38
N ASN A 326 30.48 -12.47 39.66
CA ASN A 326 30.99 -11.53 38.67
C ASN A 326 32.37 -11.98 38.13
N GLY A 327 32.45 -12.22 36.82
CA GLY A 327 33.67 -12.72 36.15
C GLY A 327 33.91 -14.23 36.27
N SER A 328 32.97 -15.01 36.82
CA SER A 328 33.10 -16.47 36.82
C SER A 328 33.02 -17.05 35.41
N PRO A 329 33.70 -18.16 35.09
CA PRO A 329 33.41 -18.90 33.87
C PRO A 329 32.02 -19.53 33.93
N PHE A 330 31.42 -19.81 32.77
CA PHE A 330 30.15 -20.51 32.68
C PHE A 330 30.22 -21.89 33.33
N SER A 331 29.17 -22.27 34.07
CA SER A 331 29.05 -23.57 34.72
C SER A 331 27.75 -24.27 34.31
N ALA A 332 27.89 -25.30 33.48
CA ALA A 332 26.77 -26.18 33.11
C ALA A 332 26.10 -26.83 34.33
N LYS A 333 26.87 -27.08 35.41
CA LYS A 333 26.35 -27.56 36.69
C LYS A 333 25.50 -26.50 37.40
N ALA A 334 25.94 -25.23 37.36
CA ALA A 334 25.22 -24.13 38.01
C ALA A 334 23.90 -23.81 37.31
N ILE A 335 23.89 -23.68 35.97
CA ILE A 335 22.64 -23.46 35.24
C ILE A 335 21.70 -24.67 35.31
N SER A 336 22.22 -25.87 35.59
CA SER A 336 21.43 -27.08 35.77
C SER A 336 20.90 -27.27 37.19
N GLU A 337 20.99 -26.26 38.06
CA GLU A 337 20.38 -26.30 39.38
C GLU A 337 18.89 -26.68 39.30
N GLY A 338 18.48 -27.59 40.19
CA GLY A 338 17.09 -28.04 40.25
C GLY A 338 16.19 -26.95 40.79
N ALA A 339 15.23 -26.49 39.99
CA ALA A 339 14.21 -25.57 40.46
C ALA A 339 13.30 -26.24 41.49
N ASN A 340 12.87 -25.50 42.51
CA ASN A 340 12.00 -26.00 43.57
C ASN A 340 11.26 -24.85 44.28
N PHE A 341 10.40 -25.19 45.24
CA PHE A 341 9.64 -24.20 46.02
C PHE A 341 10.53 -23.24 46.83
N THR A 342 11.72 -23.66 47.25
CA THR A 342 12.58 -22.85 48.11
C THR A 342 13.40 -21.85 47.31
N ASN A 343 14.07 -22.29 46.24
CA ASN A 343 14.89 -21.41 45.40
C ASN A 343 14.06 -20.61 44.37
N GLN A 344 12.82 -21.01 44.09
CA GLN A 344 11.89 -20.31 43.21
C GLN A 344 12.45 -20.03 41.81
N ILE A 345 13.35 -20.86 41.28
CA ILE A 345 13.94 -20.64 39.96
C ILE A 345 12.88 -20.86 38.88
N LYS A 346 12.37 -19.76 38.29
CA LYS A 346 11.26 -19.78 37.33
C LYS A 346 11.73 -20.01 35.89
N LEU A 347 12.96 -19.61 35.57
CA LEU A 347 13.52 -19.67 34.23
C LEU A 347 15.05 -19.79 34.28
N LYS A 348 15.64 -20.45 33.27
CA LYS A 348 17.09 -20.52 33.10
C LYS A 348 17.45 -19.84 31.78
N ILE A 349 18.23 -18.76 31.83
CA ILE A 349 18.56 -17.94 30.65
C ILE A 349 19.97 -18.27 30.19
N ILE A 350 20.11 -18.78 28.98
CA ILE A 350 21.38 -19.13 28.37
C ILE A 350 21.88 -17.93 27.55
N ASN A 351 23.13 -17.53 27.76
CA ASN A 351 23.67 -16.30 27.18
C ASN A 351 24.24 -16.50 25.77
N THR A 352 24.89 -17.64 25.53
CA THR A 352 25.60 -17.91 24.26
C THR A 352 25.27 -19.31 23.72
N LEU A 353 25.57 -19.55 22.43
CA LEU A 353 25.45 -20.88 21.83
C LEU A 353 26.41 -21.89 22.45
N ASP A 354 27.59 -21.46 22.89
CA ASP A 354 28.55 -22.33 23.56
C ASP A 354 28.01 -22.77 24.93
N ASP A 355 27.44 -21.85 25.70
CA ASP A 355 26.75 -22.14 26.96
C ASP A 355 25.60 -23.13 26.74
N LEU A 356 24.85 -22.98 25.64
CA LEU A 356 23.77 -23.89 25.25
C LEU A 356 24.28 -25.31 25.01
N ASN A 357 25.31 -25.45 24.17
CA ASN A 357 25.92 -26.75 23.85
C ASN A 357 26.45 -27.44 25.12
N MET A 358 27.21 -26.71 25.95
CA MET A 358 27.72 -27.21 27.22
C MET A 358 26.61 -27.66 28.17
N THR A 359 25.48 -26.94 28.21
CA THR A 359 24.32 -27.29 29.03
C THR A 359 23.64 -28.56 28.54
N ILE A 360 23.38 -28.65 27.23
CA ILE A 360 22.72 -29.82 26.62
C ILE A 360 23.54 -31.08 26.87
N ASP A 361 24.87 -31.03 26.70
CA ASP A 361 25.76 -32.17 26.89
C ASP A 361 25.87 -32.62 28.35
N HIS A 362 25.79 -31.67 29.29
CA HIS A 362 25.83 -31.94 30.72
C HIS A 362 24.57 -32.67 31.20
N ILE A 363 23.39 -32.26 30.72
CA ILE A 363 22.10 -32.82 31.15
C ILE A 363 21.92 -34.23 30.60
N LYS A 364 21.68 -35.20 31.50
CA LYS A 364 21.43 -36.62 31.15
C LYS A 364 19.95 -37.01 31.16
N LYS A 365 19.07 -36.13 31.65
CA LYS A 365 17.61 -36.36 31.64
C LYS A 365 17.05 -36.22 30.22
N THR A 366 15.78 -36.59 30.04
CA THR A 366 15.04 -36.33 28.80
C THR A 366 15.05 -34.83 28.49
N ARG A 367 15.51 -34.51 27.28
CA ARG A 367 15.66 -33.15 26.76
C ARG A 367 14.72 -32.95 25.58
N GLU A 368 14.03 -31.82 25.57
CA GLU A 368 13.25 -31.36 24.42
C GLU A 368 13.74 -29.98 24.02
N ILE A 369 14.03 -29.78 22.74
CA ILE A 369 14.49 -28.52 22.17
C ILE A 369 13.46 -28.05 21.16
N TYR A 370 12.89 -26.87 21.42
CA TYR A 370 11.97 -26.18 20.52
C TYR A 370 12.68 -24.93 20.02
N GLN A 371 13.04 -24.93 18.74
CA GLN A 371 13.71 -23.80 18.09
C GLN A 371 12.73 -23.03 17.22
N PHE A 372 12.43 -21.80 17.64
CA PHE A 372 11.67 -20.83 16.87
C PHE A 372 12.61 -20.06 15.95
N HIS A 373 12.37 -20.12 14.65
CA HIS A 373 13.21 -19.46 13.64
C HIS A 373 12.36 -18.70 12.60
N GLN A 374 12.89 -17.58 12.12
CA GLN A 374 12.34 -16.80 11.00
C GLN A 374 13.10 -17.09 9.71
N ARG A 375 14.39 -17.42 9.81
CA ARG A 375 15.28 -17.59 8.65
C ARG A 375 15.57 -19.07 8.38
N ASN A 376 15.87 -19.36 7.12
CA ASN A 376 16.38 -20.66 6.67
C ASN A 376 17.79 -20.45 6.08
N PRO A 377 18.81 -21.22 6.51
CA PRO A 377 18.76 -22.30 7.51
C PRO A 377 18.56 -21.80 8.95
N SER A 378 18.08 -22.68 9.83
CA SER A 378 17.94 -22.42 11.26
C SER A 378 19.31 -22.22 11.93
N PHE A 379 19.40 -21.32 12.92
CA PHE A 379 20.67 -20.90 13.55
C PHE A 379 21.35 -21.95 14.45
N PHE A 380 20.70 -23.08 14.70
CA PHE A 380 21.17 -24.14 15.59
C PHE A 380 20.82 -25.47 14.94
N ASP A 381 21.64 -26.49 15.23
CA ASP A 381 21.39 -27.87 14.84
C ASP A 381 22.06 -28.81 15.84
N ILE A 382 21.49 -30.00 16.03
CA ILE A 382 22.02 -31.01 16.93
C ILE A 382 21.79 -32.41 16.36
N GLN A 383 22.87 -33.18 16.25
CA GLN A 383 22.83 -34.57 15.78
C GLN A 383 22.77 -35.52 16.97
N ASN A 384 21.61 -35.58 17.62
CA ASN A 384 21.37 -36.54 18.70
C ASN A 384 19.94 -37.07 18.66
N GLU A 385 19.77 -38.30 18.18
CA GLU A 385 18.46 -38.94 18.00
C GLU A 385 17.68 -39.15 19.31
N SER A 386 18.37 -39.12 20.47
CA SER A 386 17.73 -39.25 21.78
C SER A 386 17.08 -37.95 22.28
N ILE A 387 17.32 -36.82 21.60
CA ILE A 387 16.79 -35.51 21.97
C ILE A 387 15.65 -35.18 21.02
N LYS A 388 14.46 -34.91 21.57
CA LYS A 388 13.35 -34.38 20.77
C LYS A 388 13.74 -32.97 20.35
N TYR A 389 13.99 -32.77 19.06
CA TYR A 389 14.38 -31.49 18.51
C TYR A 389 13.41 -31.07 17.39
N VAL A 390 12.75 -29.94 17.59
CA VAL A 390 11.70 -29.43 16.69
C VAL A 390 12.06 -28.01 16.25
N LYS A 391 12.05 -27.79 14.93
CA LYS A 391 12.25 -26.48 14.29
C LYS A 391 10.88 -25.92 13.92
N ILE A 392 10.53 -24.76 14.47
CA ILE A 392 9.22 -24.13 14.36
C ILE A 392 9.36 -22.78 13.66
N PRO A 393 8.83 -22.62 12.43
CA PRO A 393 8.82 -21.32 11.78
C PRO A 393 7.79 -20.39 12.44
N TYR A 394 8.12 -19.11 12.53
CA TYR A 394 7.18 -18.06 12.95
C TYR A 394 7.46 -16.76 12.16
N GLU A 395 6.46 -15.88 12.01
CA GLU A 395 6.64 -14.60 11.30
C GLU A 395 6.88 -13.46 12.29
N GLN A 396 6.10 -13.39 13.36
CA GLN A 396 6.18 -12.34 14.38
C GLN A 396 6.32 -12.96 15.78
N LEU A 397 6.97 -12.26 16.72
CA LEU A 397 7.13 -12.77 18.11
C LEU A 397 5.79 -13.14 18.78
N LYS A 398 4.70 -12.48 18.39
CA LYS A 398 3.35 -12.81 18.87
C LYS A 398 2.89 -14.21 18.42
N ASP A 399 3.33 -14.70 17.27
CA ASP A 399 2.96 -16.03 16.77
C ASP A 399 3.48 -17.12 17.72
N ILE A 400 4.66 -16.94 18.32
CA ILE A 400 5.21 -17.86 19.33
C ILE A 400 4.26 -17.97 20.53
N LYS A 401 3.64 -16.86 20.95
CA LYS A 401 2.65 -16.85 22.05
C LYS A 401 1.37 -17.62 21.70
N GLU A 402 0.98 -17.66 20.42
CA GLU A 402 -0.17 -18.43 19.95
C GLU A 402 0.17 -19.94 19.81
N ILE A 403 1.43 -20.26 19.49
CA ILE A 403 1.95 -21.63 19.37
C ILE A 403 2.14 -22.29 20.74
N ILE A 404 2.75 -21.60 21.72
CA ILE A 404 3.02 -22.12 23.07
C ILE A 404 1.78 -21.96 23.94
#